data_AF-A0A133ZVK6-F1
#
_entry.id   AF-A0A133ZVK6-F1
#
_cell.length_a   1.000
_cell.length_b   1.000
_cell.length_c   1.000
_cell.angle_alpha   90.00
_cell.angle_beta   90.00
_cell.angle_gamma   90.00
#
_symmetry.space_group_name_H-M   'P 1'
#
loop_
_entity.id
_entity.type
_entity.pdbx_description
1 polymer ?
#
loop_
_entity_poly.entity_id
_entity_poly.type
_entity_poly.pdbx_seq_one_letter_code
_entity_poly.pdbx_strand_id
1 'polypeptide(L)'
;MEKDYITITGMQHYFGTTVFKVGDVISCEKEFDNDYDEEAIKVMMKTFGKVGYVGNSCRTVAKGTKSAGRIYDKVGDKFFVRVCFVTGGSVIAEVLKRDENNHKNDRKIRK
;
A
#
# COMPACT_ATOMS: atom_id res chain seq x y z
N MET A 1 16.31 -11.42 1.45
CA MET A 1 14.93 -11.54 0.91
C MET A 1 14.70 -10.39 -0.05
N GLU A 2 14.08 -10.67 -1.20
CA GLU A 2 13.66 -9.64 -2.14
C GLU A 2 12.54 -8.79 -1.52
N LYS A 3 12.68 -7.47 -1.64
CA LYS A 3 11.73 -6.48 -1.15
C LYS A 3 10.78 -6.09 -2.27
N ASP A 4 9.50 -5.97 -1.91
CA ASP A 4 8.47 -5.54 -2.84
C ASP A 4 8.19 -4.07 -2.60
N TYR A 5 8.30 -3.26 -3.64
CA TYR A 5 7.95 -1.85 -3.61
C TYR A 5 6.75 -1.59 -4.48
N ILE A 6 5.90 -0.66 -4.09
CA ILE A 6 4.74 -0.21 -4.85
C ILE A 6 4.79 1.31 -5.02
N THR A 7 4.11 1.80 -6.06
CA THR A 7 3.88 3.23 -6.26
C THR A 7 2.44 3.55 -5.89
N ILE A 8 2.24 4.54 -5.02
CA ILE A 8 0.94 5.09 -4.65
C ILE A 8 0.69 6.34 -5.49
N THR A 9 -0.52 6.42 -6.04
CA THR A 9 -0.96 7.40 -7.03
C THR A 9 -2.37 7.89 -6.68
N GLY A 10 -2.88 8.90 -7.41
CA GLY A 10 -4.24 9.40 -7.22
C GLY A 10 -4.48 10.25 -5.97
N MET A 11 -3.44 10.53 -5.17
CA MET A 11 -3.51 11.35 -3.95
C MET A 11 -4.08 12.76 -4.17
N GLN A 12 -3.95 13.31 -5.38
CA GLN A 12 -4.48 14.63 -5.75
C GLN A 12 -6.01 14.75 -5.64
N HIS A 13 -6.73 13.63 -5.68
CA HIS A 13 -8.18 13.59 -5.46
C HIS A 13 -8.56 13.55 -3.97
N TYR A 14 -7.55 13.61 -3.08
CA TYR A 14 -7.70 13.51 -1.64
C TYR A 14 -6.95 14.68 -0.97
N PHE A 15 -5.90 14.39 -0.19
CA PHE A 15 -5.12 15.36 0.58
C PHE A 15 -3.76 15.67 -0.05
N GLY A 16 -3.51 15.20 -1.28
CA GLY A 16 -2.20 15.30 -1.93
C GLY A 16 -1.12 14.48 -1.23
N THR A 17 0.14 14.82 -1.47
CA THR A 17 1.29 14.10 -0.91
C THR A 17 1.69 14.58 0.49
N THR A 18 1.11 15.67 0.98
CA THR A 18 1.47 16.33 2.26
C THR A 18 1.13 15.50 3.50
N VAL A 19 0.16 14.59 3.40
CA VAL A 19 -0.22 13.69 4.50
C VAL A 19 0.73 12.52 4.69
N PHE A 20 1.58 12.23 3.71
CA PHE A 20 2.53 11.13 3.76
C PHE A 20 3.85 11.61 4.36
N LYS A 21 4.39 10.87 5.32
CA LYS A 21 5.75 11.07 5.83
C LYS A 21 6.58 9.82 5.60
N VAL A 22 7.85 10.02 5.26
CA VAL A 22 8.81 8.90 5.15
C VAL A 22 8.90 8.18 6.49
N GLY A 23 8.79 6.85 6.46
CA GLY A 23 8.74 5.99 7.64
C GLY A 23 7.33 5.63 8.09
N ASP A 24 6.28 6.32 7.62
CA ASP A 24 4.90 5.99 8.00
C ASP A 24 4.53 4.58 7.57
N VAL A 25 3.83 3.86 8.46
CA VAL A 25 3.21 2.58 8.14
C VAL A 25 1.73 2.81 7.89
N ILE A 26 1.30 2.53 6.67
CA ILE A 26 -0.08 2.74 6.20
C ILE A 26 -0.67 1.43 5.69
N SER A 27 -2.00 1.34 5.70
CA SER A 27 -2.71 0.14 5.24
C SER A 27 -3.09 0.25 3.77
N CYS A 28 -3.04 -0.88 3.08
CA CYS A 28 -3.58 -1.08 1.74
C CYS A 28 -4.65 -2.16 1.80
N GLU A 29 -5.74 -1.97 1.07
CA GLU A 29 -6.89 -2.88 1.04
C GLU A 29 -7.32 -3.11 -0.41
N LYS A 30 -7.60 -4.37 -0.78
CA LYS A 30 -8.22 -4.68 -2.08
C LYS A 30 -9.63 -4.10 -2.12
N GLU A 31 -10.02 -3.53 -3.26
CA GLU A 31 -11.35 -2.97 -3.50
C GLU A 31 -12.09 -3.87 -4.51
N PHE A 32 -12.69 -4.95 -4.02
CA PHE A 32 -13.32 -5.99 -4.85
C PHE A 32 -14.51 -5.48 -5.66
N ASP A 33 -15.24 -4.50 -5.13
CA ASP A 33 -16.44 -3.93 -5.76
C ASP A 33 -16.10 -2.66 -6.58
N ASN A 34 -14.94 -2.63 -7.22
CA ASN A 34 -14.54 -1.49 -8.06
C ASN A 34 -15.06 -1.68 -9.49
N ASP A 35 -15.91 -0.76 -9.96
CA ASP A 35 -16.54 -0.80 -11.28
C ASP A 35 -15.56 -0.67 -12.46
N TYR A 36 -14.31 -0.29 -12.22
CA TYR A 36 -13.34 0.06 -13.27
C TYR A 36 -12.12 -0.88 -13.34
N ASP A 37 -11.67 -1.39 -12.19
CA ASP A 37 -10.43 -2.17 -12.07
C ASP A 37 -10.57 -3.25 -10.99
N GLU A 38 -10.71 -4.50 -11.42
CA GLU A 38 -10.84 -5.67 -10.53
C GLU A 38 -9.61 -5.88 -9.63
N GLU A 39 -8.46 -5.30 -10.01
CA GLU A 39 -7.20 -5.36 -9.28
C GLU A 39 -6.97 -4.10 -8.42
N ALA A 40 -8.00 -3.27 -8.22
CA ALA A 40 -7.87 -2.03 -7.45
C ALA A 40 -7.44 -2.29 -6.00
N ILE A 41 -6.41 -1.57 -5.56
CA ILE A 41 -5.94 -1.56 -4.18
C ILE A 41 -5.95 -0.14 -3.66
N LYS A 42 -6.86 0.17 -2.73
CA LYS A 42 -6.97 1.47 -2.07
C LYS A 42 -5.93 1.59 -0.95
N VAL A 43 -5.43 2.81 -0.77
CA VAL A 43 -4.50 3.16 0.30
C VAL A 43 -5.26 3.92 1.38
N MET A 44 -5.15 3.44 2.62
CA MET A 44 -5.91 3.89 3.77
C MET A 44 -4.99 4.37 4.90
N MET A 45 -5.27 5.55 5.43
CA MET A 45 -4.68 6.09 6.67
C MET A 45 -5.74 6.15 7.77
N LYS A 46 -5.35 5.80 9.00
CA LYS A 46 -6.29 5.73 10.14
C LYS A 46 -7.03 7.04 10.41
N THR A 47 -6.35 8.18 10.23
CA THR A 47 -6.91 9.52 10.48
C THR A 47 -7.65 10.13 9.30
N PHE A 48 -7.25 9.80 8.06
CA PHE A 48 -7.72 10.47 6.85
C PHE A 48 -8.63 9.59 5.97
N GLY A 49 -8.75 8.30 6.27
CA GLY A 49 -9.47 7.36 5.41
C GLY A 49 -8.68 7.06 4.13
N LYS A 50 -9.38 7.04 2.98
CA LYS A 50 -8.77 6.77 1.68
C LYS A 50 -7.93 7.96 1.24
N VAL A 51 -6.65 7.71 0.92
CA VAL A 51 -5.67 8.76 0.56
C VAL A 51 -5.03 8.54 -0.81
N GLY A 52 -5.36 7.45 -1.50
CA GLY A 52 -4.85 7.15 -2.83
C GLY A 52 -5.08 5.70 -3.23
N TYR A 53 -4.40 5.29 -4.30
CA TYR A 53 -4.46 3.95 -4.88
C TYR A 53 -3.06 3.45 -5.22
N VAL A 54 -2.87 2.13 -5.21
CA VAL A 54 -1.69 1.53 -5.82
C VAL A 54 -1.78 1.72 -7.34
N GLY A 55 -0.72 2.26 -7.96
CA GLY A 55 -0.70 2.52 -9.38
C GLY A 55 -0.77 1.22 -10.19
N ASN A 56 -1.66 1.14 -11.17
CA ASN A 56 -1.78 -0.04 -12.04
C ASN A 56 -1.18 0.15 -13.45
N SER A 57 -1.02 1.40 -13.92
CA SER A 57 -0.56 1.68 -15.29
C SER A 57 0.95 1.88 -15.39
N CYS A 58 1.53 1.55 -16.56
CA CYS A 58 2.94 1.80 -16.87
C CYS A 58 3.34 3.27 -16.80
N ARG A 59 2.38 4.20 -16.94
CA ARG A 59 2.60 5.65 -16.90
C ARG A 59 2.72 6.18 -15.47
N THR A 60 2.11 5.49 -14.51
CA THR A 60 1.98 5.96 -13.13
C THR A 60 2.85 5.17 -12.15
N VAL A 61 3.25 3.95 -12.52
CA VAL A 61 4.16 3.11 -11.72
C VAL A 61 5.60 3.56 -11.93
N ALA A 62 6.29 3.91 -10.83
CA ALA A 62 7.71 4.23 -10.87
C ALA A 62 8.55 2.99 -11.22
N LYS A 63 9.59 3.18 -12.04
CA LYS A 63 10.53 2.10 -12.40
C LYS A 63 11.14 1.48 -11.14
N GLY A 64 11.21 0.15 -11.10
CA GLY A 64 11.69 -0.60 -9.93
C GLY A 64 10.61 -0.91 -8.88
N THR A 65 9.36 -0.49 -9.10
CA THR A 65 8.21 -0.84 -8.25
C THR A 65 7.21 -1.74 -9.00
N LYS A 66 6.31 -2.38 -8.25
CA LYS A 66 5.26 -3.27 -8.75
C LYS A 66 3.94 -2.50 -8.88
N SER A 67 3.19 -2.80 -9.95
CA SER A 67 1.82 -2.33 -10.13
C SER A 67 0.85 -3.06 -9.20
N ALA A 68 -0.38 -2.58 -9.11
CA ALA A 68 -1.47 -3.24 -8.39
C ALA A 68 -1.63 -4.71 -8.85
N GLY A 69 -1.81 -4.97 -10.15
CA GLY A 69 -1.90 -6.34 -10.65
C GLY A 69 -0.68 -7.21 -10.36
N ARG A 70 0.54 -6.64 -10.38
CA ARG A 70 1.77 -7.40 -10.08
C ARG A 70 1.93 -7.78 -8.61
N ILE A 71 1.29 -7.04 -7.71
CA ILE A 71 1.35 -7.31 -6.27
C ILE A 71 0.09 -8.03 -5.78
N TYR A 72 -1.01 -8.01 -6.53
CA TYR A 72 -2.35 -8.45 -6.10
C TYR A 72 -2.36 -9.87 -5.52
N ASP A 73 -1.76 -10.84 -6.21
CA ASP A 73 -1.72 -12.24 -5.77
C ASP A 73 -0.66 -12.52 -4.69
N LYS A 74 0.24 -11.57 -4.42
CA LYS A 74 1.34 -11.71 -3.45
C LYS A 74 0.97 -11.21 -2.06
N VAL A 75 -0.14 -10.48 -1.95
CA VAL A 75 -0.60 -9.86 -0.71
C VAL A 75 -2.02 -10.31 -0.39
N GLY A 76 -2.32 -10.37 0.91
CA GLY A 76 -3.69 -10.60 1.37
C GLY A 76 -4.59 -9.39 1.12
N ASP A 77 -5.87 -9.54 1.44
CA ASP A 77 -6.91 -8.52 1.22
C ASP A 77 -6.60 -7.20 1.93
N LYS A 78 -5.90 -7.27 3.07
CA LYS A 78 -5.37 -6.13 3.79
C LYS A 78 -3.91 -6.37 4.17
N PHE A 79 -3.05 -5.43 3.80
CA PHE A 79 -1.62 -5.47 4.09
C PHE A 79 -1.11 -4.07 4.48
N PHE A 80 0.13 -4.02 4.98
CA PHE A 80 0.75 -2.78 5.39
C PHE A 80 1.95 -2.47 4.52
N VAL A 81 2.18 -1.19 4.29
CA VAL A 81 3.37 -0.71 3.60
C VAL A 81 4.04 0.39 4.41
N ARG A 82 5.36 0.49 4.28
CA ARG A 82 6.14 1.57 4.87
C ARG A 82 6.52 2.57 3.78
N VAL A 83 6.20 3.85 3.99
CA VAL A 83 6.56 4.93 3.07
C VAL A 83 8.09 5.08 3.04
N CYS A 84 8.67 4.98 1.85
CA CYS A 84 10.11 5.13 1.63
C CYS A 84 10.46 6.48 1.03
N PHE A 85 9.66 6.95 0.06
CA PHE A 85 9.89 8.21 -0.63
C PHE A 85 8.56 8.91 -0.92
N VAL A 86 8.55 10.23 -0.76
CA VAL A 86 7.43 11.10 -1.14
C VAL A 86 7.97 12.06 -2.19
N THR A 87 7.34 12.07 -3.37
CA THR A 87 7.68 12.97 -4.47
C THR A 87 6.54 13.96 -4.72
N GLY A 88 6.71 14.87 -5.68
CA GLY A 88 5.65 15.81 -6.04
C GLY A 88 4.38 15.14 -6.61
N GLY A 89 4.51 13.96 -7.24
CA GLY A 89 3.41 13.29 -7.95
C GLY A 89 3.09 11.87 -7.50
N SER A 90 3.92 11.27 -6.64
CA SER A 90 3.76 9.87 -6.22
C SER A 90 4.45 9.58 -4.89
N VAL A 91 4.06 8.48 -4.27
CA VAL A 91 4.70 7.96 -3.05
C VAL A 91 5.18 6.54 -3.31
N ILE A 92 6.43 6.24 -2.98
CA ILE A 92 7.00 4.89 -3.09
C ILE A 92 7.00 4.26 -1.70
N ALA A 93 6.46 3.05 -1.60
CA ALA A 93 6.35 2.33 -0.32
C ALA A 93 6.81 0.87 -0.43
N GLU A 94 7.43 0.38 0.63
CA GLU A 94 7.84 -1.02 0.79
C GLU A 94 6.70 -1.85 1.39
N VAL A 95 6.36 -2.97 0.76
CA VAL A 95 5.38 -3.93 1.26
C VAL A 95 5.96 -4.66 2.46
N LEU A 96 5.28 -4.56 3.60
CA LEU A 96 5.68 -5.23 4.83
C LEU A 96 5.15 -6.66 4.80
N LYS A 97 6.07 -7.62 4.76
CA LYS A 97 5.75 -9.04 4.92
C LYS A 97 5.39 -9.28 6.38
N ARG A 98 4.27 -9.97 6.64
CA ARG A 98 4.00 -10.46 8.00
C ARG A 98 5.05 -11.50 8.33
N ASP A 99 5.86 -11.26 9.35
CA ASP A 99 6.74 -12.28 9.87
C ASP A 99 5.88 -13.46 10.36
N GLU A 100 5.97 -14.60 9.68
CA GLU A 100 5.28 -15.84 10.06
C GLU A 100 5.63 -16.27 11.50
N ASN A 101 6.75 -15.78 12.04
CA ASN A 101 7.25 -16.07 13.39
C ASN A 101 6.58 -15.27 14.51
N ASN A 102 5.86 -14.18 14.23
CA ASN A 102 5.27 -13.33 15.28
C ASN A 102 3.89 -13.81 15.77
N HIS A 103 3.30 -14.82 15.10
CA HIS A 103 1.97 -15.34 15.41
C HIS A 103 1.84 -16.09 16.76
N LYS A 104 2.96 -16.40 17.44
CA LYS A 104 2.92 -17.14 18.71
C LYS A 104 2.84 -16.25 19.97
N ASN A 105 3.14 -14.96 19.88
CA ASN A 105 3.14 -14.08 21.06
C ASN A 105 1.77 -13.41 21.33
N ASP A 106 1.02 -13.02 20.30
CA ASP A 106 -0.27 -12.32 20.51
C ASP A 106 -1.40 -13.21 21.04
N ARG A 107 -1.30 -14.55 20.86
CA ARG A 107 -2.29 -15.50 21.41
C ARG A 107 -2.06 -15.85 22.88
N LYS A 108 -0.88 -15.53 23.46
CA LYS A 108 -0.57 -15.81 24.87
C LYS A 108 -1.01 -14.71 25.84
N ILE A 109 -1.34 -13.51 25.34
CA ILE A 109 -1.72 -12.36 26.18
C ILE A 109 -3.24 -12.31 26.44
N ARG A 110 -4.03 -13.19 25.81
CA ARG A 110 -5.49 -13.29 25.98
C ARG A 110 -5.95 -14.47 26.85
N LYS A 111 -5.16 -14.91 27.82
CA LYS A 111 -5.62 -15.83 28.87
C LYS A 111 -5.27 -15.29 30.24
#